data_AF-A0A101JTM4-F1
#
_entry.id   AF-A0A101JTM4-F1
#
_cell.length_a   1.000
_cell.length_b   1.000
_cell.length_c   1.000
_cell.angle_alpha   90.00
_cell.angle_beta   90.00
_cell.angle_gamma   90.00
#
_symmetry.space_group_name_H-M   'P 1'
#
loop_
_entity.id
_entity.type
_entity.pdbx_description
1 polymer ?
#
loop_
_entity_poly.entity_id
_entity_poly.type
_entity_poly.pdbx_seq_one_letter_code
_entity_poly.pdbx_strand_id
1 'polypeptide(L)'
;MRCDKCGTALEHAGQGHTCRSTTIVPDRPPGAWAEATGALIGLIALAVIADLANGVLRLTGRSGSLVSVASAIWLVGIVGVLIMGFVWNNRTRRLAEAYSADQETYVWSLGWRLVIVAPMLASILGMWRDSDDHTKILVGMAARAVVGLGVLTAVLISRARVLRLIRDSAAAQQSAGQHAPA
;
A
#
# COMPACT_ATOMS: atom_id res chain seq x y z
N MET A 1 19.67 -31.43 15.56
CA MET A 1 18.24 -31.82 15.74
C MET A 1 17.44 -31.29 14.55
N ARG A 2 16.17 -31.66 14.31
CA ARG A 2 15.38 -31.13 13.17
C ARG A 2 14.02 -30.56 13.63
N CYS A 3 13.48 -29.53 12.95
CA CYS A 3 12.09 -29.04 13.22
C CYS A 3 11.11 -30.17 12.92
N ASP A 4 10.27 -30.55 13.89
CA ASP A 4 9.22 -31.55 13.65
C ASP A 4 8.19 -31.09 12.61
N LYS A 5 8.07 -29.78 12.35
CA LYS A 5 7.17 -29.23 11.33
C LYS A 5 7.78 -29.13 9.92
N CYS A 6 9.07 -28.80 9.77
CA CYS A 6 9.67 -28.54 8.44
C CYS A 6 10.99 -29.25 8.16
N GLY A 7 11.51 -30.06 9.09
CA GLY A 7 12.71 -30.86 8.90
C GLY A 7 14.04 -30.08 8.87
N THR A 8 14.01 -28.76 9.04
CA THR A 8 15.21 -27.91 9.05
C THR A 8 16.14 -28.27 10.21
N ALA A 9 17.44 -28.32 9.97
CA ALA A 9 18.42 -28.62 11.01
C ALA A 9 18.50 -27.48 12.04
N LEU A 10 18.42 -27.83 13.31
CA LEU A 10 18.52 -26.94 14.46
C LEU A 10 19.81 -27.24 15.22
N GLU A 11 20.50 -26.16 15.61
CA GLU A 11 21.71 -26.23 16.43
C GLU A 11 21.36 -26.65 17.87
N HIS A 12 20.26 -26.13 18.42
CA HIS A 12 19.84 -26.42 19.80
C HIS A 12 18.33 -26.64 19.92
N ALA A 13 17.89 -27.42 20.91
CA ALA A 13 16.47 -27.63 21.20
C ALA A 13 15.84 -26.32 21.69
N GLY A 14 14.67 -25.95 21.17
CA GLY A 14 14.01 -24.68 21.49
C GLY A 14 14.55 -23.46 20.75
N GLN A 15 15.47 -23.64 19.78
CA GLN A 15 15.86 -22.59 18.84
C GLN A 15 14.61 -22.16 18.05
N GLY A 16 14.00 -21.06 18.49
CA GLY A 16 12.87 -20.45 17.81
C GLY A 16 13.25 -20.18 16.37
N HIS A 17 12.53 -20.77 15.42
CA HIS A 17 12.70 -20.51 14.01
C HIS A 17 11.34 -20.64 13.33
N THR A 18 11.16 -19.90 12.25
CA THR A 18 9.87 -19.83 11.56
C THR A 18 9.80 -20.97 10.54
N CYS A 19 9.14 -22.09 10.88
CA CYS A 19 8.92 -23.20 9.94
C CYS A 19 7.95 -22.69 8.82
N ARG A 20 8.47 -22.30 7.65
CA ARG A 20 7.67 -21.88 6.46
C ARG A 20 7.14 -23.10 5.72
N SER A 21 5.93 -22.99 5.15
CA SER A 21 5.30 -24.09 4.41
C SER A 21 6.14 -24.50 3.18
N THR A 22 6.22 -25.78 2.89
CA THR A 22 6.93 -26.38 1.73
C THR A 22 6.22 -26.15 0.39
N THR A 23 5.16 -25.35 0.36
CA THR A 23 4.44 -25.01 -0.86
C THR A 23 5.40 -24.28 -1.81
N ILE A 24 5.55 -24.76 -3.03
CA ILE A 24 6.36 -24.10 -4.06
C ILE A 24 5.67 -22.78 -4.41
N VAL A 25 6.15 -21.69 -3.82
CA VAL A 25 5.64 -20.35 -4.08
C VAL A 25 6.46 -19.71 -5.20
N PRO A 26 5.83 -19.02 -6.18
CA PRO A 26 6.56 -18.41 -7.29
C PRO A 26 7.62 -17.39 -6.84
N ASP A 27 8.77 -17.39 -7.52
CA ASP A 27 9.88 -16.42 -7.30
C ASP A 27 9.57 -14.99 -7.79
N ARG A 28 8.42 -14.80 -8.44
CA ARG A 28 7.96 -13.50 -8.94
C ARG A 28 6.63 -13.13 -8.32
N PRO A 29 6.42 -11.83 -8.02
CA PRO A 29 5.10 -11.36 -7.60
C PRO A 29 4.07 -11.67 -8.71
N PRO A 30 2.83 -12.04 -8.34
CA PRO A 30 1.78 -12.24 -9.33
C PRO A 30 1.58 -10.96 -10.15
N GLY A 31 1.46 -11.09 -11.48
CA GLY A 31 1.26 -9.96 -12.39
C GLY A 31 0.11 -9.06 -11.96
N ALA A 32 -1.03 -9.67 -11.59
CA ALA A 32 -2.20 -8.95 -11.09
C ALA A 32 -1.97 -8.13 -9.80
N TRP A 33 -1.03 -8.53 -8.93
CA TRP A 33 -0.66 -7.72 -7.76
C TRP A 33 0.28 -6.58 -8.13
N ALA A 34 1.25 -6.83 -9.02
CA ALA A 34 2.17 -5.82 -9.50
C ALA A 34 1.43 -4.70 -10.27
N GLU A 35 0.50 -5.08 -11.17
CA GLU A 35 -0.40 -4.18 -11.88
C GLU A 35 -1.26 -3.38 -10.90
N ALA A 36 -1.87 -4.05 -9.92
CA ALA A 36 -2.70 -3.38 -8.93
C ALA A 36 -1.91 -2.37 -8.09
N THR A 37 -0.66 -2.70 -7.74
CA THR A 37 0.24 -1.81 -7.01
C THR A 37 0.62 -0.60 -7.86
N GLY A 38 0.96 -0.80 -9.15
CA GLY A 38 1.28 0.28 -10.08
C GLY A 38 0.10 1.22 -10.32
N ALA A 39 -1.10 0.66 -10.53
CA ALA A 39 -2.32 1.43 -10.69
C ALA A 39 -2.66 2.25 -9.44
N LEU A 40 -2.52 1.66 -8.25
CA LEU A 40 -2.74 2.36 -6.98
C LEU A 40 -1.77 3.53 -6.80
N ILE A 41 -0.48 3.32 -7.06
CA ILE A 41 0.56 4.37 -7.01
C ILE A 41 0.22 5.51 -7.98
N GLY A 42 -0.13 5.16 -9.23
CA GLY A 42 -0.51 6.14 -10.25
C GLY A 42 -1.74 6.96 -9.86
N LEU A 43 -2.77 6.31 -9.30
CA LEU A 43 -3.97 6.98 -8.81
C LEU A 43 -3.68 7.92 -7.63
N ILE A 44 -2.84 7.51 -6.67
CA ILE A 44 -2.45 8.37 -5.55
C ILE A 44 -1.69 9.60 -6.06
N ALA A 45 -0.71 9.41 -6.95
CA ALA A 45 0.05 10.50 -7.54
C ALA A 45 -0.86 11.48 -8.32
N LEU A 46 -1.78 10.95 -9.13
CA LEU A 46 -2.73 11.75 -9.89
C LEU A 46 -3.69 12.53 -8.97
N ALA A 47 -4.16 11.92 -7.87
CA ALA A 47 -5.00 12.60 -6.88
C ALA A 47 -4.26 13.75 -6.18
N VAL A 48 -2.98 13.57 -5.82
CA VAL A 48 -2.16 14.63 -5.22
C VAL A 48 -1.92 15.78 -6.21
N ILE A 49 -1.61 15.46 -7.47
CA ILE A 49 -1.43 16.48 -8.51
C ILE A 49 -2.74 17.24 -8.76
N ALA A 50 -3.88 16.55 -8.83
CA ALA A 50 -5.19 17.16 -8.98
C ALA A 50 -5.54 18.07 -7.79
N ASP A 51 -5.16 17.68 -6.57
CA ASP A 51 -5.35 18.49 -5.36
C ASP A 51 -4.56 19.81 -5.44
N LEU A 52 -3.28 19.72 -5.78
CA LEU A 52 -2.40 20.87 -5.96
C LEU A 52 -2.91 21.80 -7.06
N ALA A 53 -3.31 21.23 -8.21
CA ALA A 53 -3.88 22.00 -9.31
C ALA A 53 -5.16 22.72 -8.88
N ASN A 54 -6.06 22.06 -8.15
CA ASN A 54 -7.28 22.67 -7.63
C ASN A 54 -6.97 23.82 -6.64
N GLY A 55 -5.99 23.62 -5.74
CA GLY A 55 -5.51 24.67 -4.83
C GLY A 55 -5.00 25.90 -5.58
N VAL A 56 -4.16 25.71 -6.61
CA VAL A 56 -3.64 26.80 -7.45
C VAL A 56 -4.76 27.52 -8.22
N LEU A 57 -5.74 26.77 -8.76
CA LEU A 57 -6.89 27.37 -9.45
C LEU A 57 -7.73 28.25 -8.53
N ARG A 58 -7.94 27.82 -7.27
CA ARG A 58 -8.65 28.60 -6.26
C ARG A 58 -7.87 29.85 -5.84
N LEU A 59 -6.55 29.73 -5.64
CA LEU A 59 -5.69 30.86 -5.29
C LEU A 59 -5.56 31.92 -6.39
N THR A 60 -5.68 31.51 -7.65
CA THR A 60 -5.59 32.42 -8.81
C THR A 60 -6.93 33.06 -9.20
N GLY A 61 -8.00 32.82 -8.43
CA GLY A 61 -9.33 33.38 -8.70
C GLY A 61 -9.95 32.93 -10.03
N ARG A 62 -9.53 31.77 -10.56
CA ARG A 62 -10.04 31.23 -11.83
C ARG A 62 -11.50 30.81 -11.71
N SER A 63 -12.24 30.91 -12.81
CA SER A 63 -13.70 30.72 -12.87
C SER A 63 -14.19 29.46 -12.14
N GLY A 64 -15.34 29.57 -11.45
CA GLY A 64 -15.94 28.48 -10.69
C GLY A 64 -16.18 27.17 -11.47
N SER A 65 -16.33 27.21 -12.80
CA SER A 65 -16.47 25.98 -13.61
C SER A 65 -15.17 25.18 -13.73
N LEU A 66 -14.01 25.84 -13.80
CA LEU A 66 -12.71 25.16 -13.84
C LEU A 66 -12.38 24.54 -12.48
N VAL A 67 -12.71 25.25 -11.40
CA VAL A 67 -12.57 24.76 -10.03
C VAL A 67 -13.49 23.57 -9.77
N SER A 68 -14.74 23.60 -10.28
CA SER A 68 -15.68 22.49 -10.12
C SER A 68 -15.24 21.24 -10.88
N VAL A 69 -14.76 21.38 -12.12
CA VAL A 69 -14.20 20.26 -12.91
C VAL A 69 -12.96 19.67 -12.22
N ALA A 70 -12.03 20.51 -11.76
CA ALA A 70 -10.85 20.04 -11.04
C ALA A 70 -11.23 19.31 -9.72
N SER A 71 -12.23 19.83 -9.01
CA SER A 71 -12.75 19.20 -7.78
C SER A 71 -13.42 17.85 -8.07
N ALA A 72 -14.15 17.73 -9.18
CA ALA A 72 -14.77 16.47 -9.61
C ALA A 72 -13.71 15.43 -10.00
N ILE A 73 -12.67 15.82 -10.74
CA ILE A 73 -11.55 14.93 -11.09
C ILE A 73 -10.85 14.44 -9.83
N TRP A 74 -10.60 15.34 -8.87
CA TRP A 74 -10.01 14.97 -7.59
C TRP A 74 -10.88 13.98 -6.81
N LEU A 75 -12.19 14.20 -6.73
CA LEU A 75 -13.13 13.26 -6.08
C LEU A 75 -13.12 11.88 -6.73
N VAL A 76 -13.17 11.82 -8.06
CA VAL A 76 -13.07 10.55 -8.80
C VAL A 76 -11.72 9.87 -8.52
N GLY A 77 -10.65 10.65 -8.45
CA GLY A 77 -9.32 10.16 -8.06
C GLY A 77 -9.32 9.52 -6.66
N ILE A 78 -9.91 10.18 -5.66
CA ILE A 78 -10.00 9.63 -4.30
C ILE A 78 -10.83 8.35 -4.26
N VAL A 79 -12.00 8.32 -4.91
CA VAL A 79 -12.84 7.11 -4.98
C VAL A 79 -12.07 5.97 -5.65
N GLY A 80 -11.33 6.27 -6.73
CA GLY A 80 -10.44 5.33 -7.40
C GLY A 80 -9.36 4.78 -6.46
N VAL A 81 -8.69 5.64 -5.69
CA VAL A 81 -7.68 5.23 -4.70
C VAL A 81 -8.30 4.33 -3.62
N LEU A 82 -9.51 4.62 -3.14
CA LEU A 82 -10.18 3.80 -2.13
C LEU A 82 -10.53 2.40 -2.67
N ILE A 83 -11.14 2.34 -3.86
CA ILE A 83 -11.50 1.06 -4.51
C ILE A 83 -10.23 0.26 -4.82
N MET A 84 -9.24 0.91 -5.45
CA MET A 84 -8.02 0.23 -5.86
C MET A 84 -7.17 -0.18 -4.65
N GLY A 85 -7.18 0.64 -3.60
CA GLY A 85 -6.56 0.32 -2.32
C GLY A 85 -7.18 -0.90 -1.66
N PHE A 86 -8.51 -1.04 -1.71
CA PHE A 86 -9.20 -2.23 -1.23
C PHE A 86 -8.83 -3.48 -2.05
N VAL A 87 -8.82 -3.38 -3.38
CA VAL A 87 -8.40 -4.48 -4.27
C VAL A 87 -6.96 -4.87 -3.99
N TRP A 88 -6.05 -3.90 -3.91
CA TRP A 88 -4.64 -4.10 -3.60
C TRP A 88 -4.46 -4.78 -2.24
N ASN A 89 -5.15 -4.31 -1.19
CA ASN A 89 -5.09 -4.89 0.14
C ASN A 89 -5.55 -6.36 0.16
N ASN A 90 -6.67 -6.68 -0.52
CA ASN A 90 -7.13 -8.06 -0.63
C ASN A 90 -6.14 -8.96 -1.37
N ARG A 91 -5.49 -8.44 -2.42
CA ARG A 91 -4.45 -9.18 -3.17
C ARG A 91 -3.20 -9.39 -2.31
N THR A 92 -2.74 -8.37 -1.59
CA THR A 92 -1.60 -8.45 -0.66
C THR A 92 -1.87 -9.44 0.48
N ARG A 93 -3.11 -9.48 1.00
CA ARG A 93 -3.50 -10.46 2.02
C ARG A 93 -3.46 -11.90 1.49
N ARG A 94 -4.06 -12.16 0.33
CA ARG A 94 -3.99 -13.49 -0.32
C ARG A 94 -2.56 -13.92 -0.59
N LEU A 95 -1.70 -12.96 -0.93
CA LEU A 95 -0.26 -13.18 -1.07
C LEU A 95 0.39 -13.58 0.26
N ALA A 96 0.18 -12.81 1.32
CA ALA A 96 0.73 -13.12 2.64
C ALA A 96 0.31 -14.53 3.11
N GLU A 97 -0.96 -14.90 2.89
CA GLU A 97 -1.50 -16.24 3.16
C GLU A 97 -0.75 -17.32 2.35
N ALA A 98 -0.53 -17.09 1.05
CA ALA A 98 0.18 -18.03 0.17
C ALA A 98 1.67 -18.23 0.54
N TYR A 99 2.33 -17.20 1.08
CA TYR A 99 3.73 -17.29 1.53
C TYR A 99 3.86 -17.73 3.00
N SER A 100 2.78 -18.17 3.66
CA SER A 100 2.76 -18.57 5.08
C SER A 100 3.36 -17.52 6.03
N ALA A 101 3.24 -16.24 5.65
CA ALA A 101 3.72 -15.14 6.49
C ALA A 101 2.77 -14.94 7.67
N ASP A 102 3.35 -14.74 8.86
CA ASP A 102 2.58 -14.53 10.08
C ASP A 102 1.63 -13.34 9.89
N GLN A 103 0.32 -13.59 10.00
CA GLN A 103 -0.69 -12.59 9.70
C GLN A 103 -0.50 -11.36 10.60
N GLU A 104 -0.13 -11.52 11.88
CA GLU A 104 0.10 -10.35 12.76
C GLU A 104 1.25 -9.45 12.31
N THR A 105 2.31 -10.03 11.74
CA THR A 105 3.50 -9.25 11.31
C THR A 105 3.28 -8.55 9.97
N TYR A 106 2.47 -9.16 9.09
CA TYR A 106 2.22 -8.66 7.74
C TYR A 106 0.95 -7.81 7.62
N VAL A 107 -0.04 -8.16 8.42
CA VAL A 107 -1.40 -7.65 8.39
C VAL A 107 -1.54 -6.62 9.51
N TRP A 108 -0.84 -5.49 9.34
CA TRP A 108 -1.25 -4.21 9.93
C TRP A 108 -2.57 -3.74 9.27
N SER A 109 -3.57 -4.62 9.18
CA SER A 109 -4.85 -4.42 8.47
C SER A 109 -5.70 -3.32 9.08
N LEU A 110 -5.52 -3.04 10.37
CA LEU A 110 -6.13 -1.87 11.01
C LEU A 110 -5.38 -0.58 10.66
N GLY A 111 -4.05 -0.64 10.53
CA GLY A 111 -3.22 0.52 10.21
C GLY A 111 -3.52 1.09 8.84
N TRP A 112 -3.75 0.27 7.82
CA TRP A 112 -4.19 0.72 6.49
C TRP A 112 -5.50 1.53 6.54
N ARG A 113 -6.48 1.07 7.32
CA ARG A 113 -7.78 1.76 7.46
C ARG A 113 -7.61 3.12 8.15
N LEU A 114 -6.74 3.20 9.16
CA LEU A 114 -6.46 4.46 9.88
C LEU A 114 -5.53 5.41 9.11
N VAL A 115 -4.58 4.90 8.34
CA VAL A 115 -3.56 5.72 7.64
C VAL A 115 -4.05 6.22 6.28
N ILE A 116 -4.98 5.51 5.63
CA ILE A 116 -5.41 5.84 4.26
C ILE A 116 -6.86 6.29 4.23
N VAL A 117 -7.77 5.54 4.86
CA VAL A 117 -9.20 5.84 4.80
C VAL A 117 -9.55 7.05 5.68
N ALA A 118 -9.04 7.13 6.91
CA ALA A 118 -9.35 8.24 7.82
C ALA A 118 -8.89 9.61 7.28
N PRO A 119 -7.64 9.80 6.81
CA PRO A 119 -7.23 11.11 6.32
C PRO A 119 -7.77 11.42 4.91
N MET A 120 -8.10 10.41 4.08
CA MET A 120 -8.86 10.66 2.84
C MET A 120 -10.31 11.10 3.13
N LEU A 121 -10.99 10.49 4.09
CA LEU A 121 -12.34 10.92 4.52
C LEU A 121 -12.31 12.32 5.14
N ALA A 122 -11.31 12.63 5.97
CA ALA A 122 -11.11 13.97 6.50
C ALA A 122 -10.85 15.01 5.38
N SER A 123 -10.13 14.62 4.33
CA SER A 123 -9.90 15.46 3.15
C SER A 123 -11.18 15.72 2.35
N ILE A 124 -12.02 14.70 2.16
CA ILE A 124 -13.34 14.84 1.51
C ILE A 124 -14.23 15.80 2.32
N LEU A 125 -14.27 15.64 3.65
CA LEU A 125 -15.08 16.48 4.54
C LEU A 125 -14.58 17.92 4.59
N GLY A 126 -13.27 18.14 4.49
CA GLY A 126 -12.66 19.48 4.45
C GLY A 126 -12.90 20.24 3.13
N MET A 127 -13.20 19.55 2.03
CA MET A 127 -13.38 20.17 0.70
C MET A 127 -14.61 21.10 0.63
N TRP A 128 -15.59 20.88 1.50
CA TRP A 128 -16.86 21.62 1.55
C TRP A 128 -16.81 22.90 2.37
N ARG A 129 -15.68 23.17 3.04
CA ARG A 129 -15.52 24.41 3.80
C ARG A 129 -15.00 25.49 2.86
N ASP A 130 -15.92 26.12 2.14
CA ASP A 130 -15.64 27.33 1.36
C ASP A 130 -14.97 28.34 2.28
N SER A 131 -13.78 28.75 1.88
CA SER A 131 -12.94 29.65 2.64
C SER A 131 -12.24 30.57 1.66
N ASP A 132 -12.67 31.83 1.63
CA ASP A 132 -12.05 32.90 0.84
C ASP A 132 -10.64 33.26 1.34
N ASP A 133 -10.26 32.74 2.51
CA ASP A 133 -8.95 32.95 3.10
C ASP A 133 -7.89 32.07 2.39
N HIS A 134 -7.03 32.73 1.60
CA HIS A 134 -5.90 32.11 0.91
C HIS A 134 -5.00 31.28 1.83
N THR A 135 -4.87 31.68 3.10
CA THR A 135 -4.06 30.96 4.10
C THR A 135 -4.65 29.58 4.36
N LYS A 136 -5.98 29.48 4.49
CA LYS A 136 -6.67 28.21 4.72
C LYS A 136 -6.62 27.31 3.49
N ILE A 137 -6.67 27.89 2.28
CA ILE A 137 -6.50 27.13 1.03
C ILE A 137 -5.09 26.51 0.96
N LEU A 138 -4.05 27.30 1.25
CA LEU A 138 -2.65 26.85 1.28
C LEU A 138 -2.43 25.75 2.33
N VAL A 139 -2.90 25.96 3.57
CA VAL A 139 -2.77 24.98 4.65
C VAL A 139 -3.54 23.70 4.33
N GLY A 140 -4.76 23.81 3.80
CA GLY A 140 -5.56 22.65 3.41
C GLY A 140 -4.96 21.86 2.25
N MET A 141 -4.38 22.54 1.26
CA MET A 141 -3.63 21.90 0.16
C MET A 141 -2.36 21.21 0.67
N ALA A 142 -1.57 21.89 1.51
CA ALA A 142 -0.35 21.33 2.07
C ALA A 142 -0.64 20.10 2.94
N ALA A 143 -1.66 20.16 3.80
CA ALA A 143 -2.07 19.04 4.64
C ALA A 143 -2.50 17.83 3.81
N ARG A 144 -3.30 18.03 2.76
CA ARG A 144 -3.74 16.95 1.85
C ARG A 144 -2.59 16.36 1.05
N ALA A 145 -1.66 17.19 0.58
CA ALA A 145 -0.45 16.72 -0.10
C ALA A 145 0.43 15.86 0.83
N VAL A 146 0.65 16.29 2.07
CA VAL A 146 1.40 15.52 3.08
C VAL A 146 0.72 14.18 3.36
N VAL A 147 -0.62 14.18 3.52
CA VAL A 147 -1.40 12.95 3.66
C VAL A 147 -1.20 12.03 2.45
N GLY A 148 -1.38 12.53 1.23
CA GLY A 148 -1.24 11.74 0.00
C GLY A 148 0.16 11.15 -0.17
N LEU A 149 1.20 11.91 0.17
CA LEU A 149 2.58 11.43 0.18
C LEU A 149 2.83 10.38 1.28
N GLY A 150 2.22 10.54 2.45
CA GLY A 150 2.26 9.54 3.53
C GLY A 150 1.63 8.22 3.11
N VAL A 151 0.46 8.27 2.47
CA VAL A 151 -0.24 7.13 1.86
C VAL A 151 0.67 6.44 0.82
N LEU A 152 1.27 7.22 -0.09
CA LEU A 152 2.17 6.71 -1.12
C LEU A 152 3.39 5.99 -0.51
N THR A 153 4.01 6.62 0.50
CA THR A 153 5.17 6.06 1.20
C THR A 153 4.81 4.75 1.91
N ALA A 154 3.65 4.68 2.55
CA ALA A 154 3.16 3.45 3.17
C ALA A 154 2.97 2.31 2.15
N VAL A 155 2.40 2.60 0.97
CA VAL A 155 2.25 1.64 -0.13
C VAL A 155 3.62 1.15 -0.61
N LEU A 156 4.60 2.04 -0.80
CA LEU A 156 5.95 1.70 -1.23
C LEU A 156 6.69 0.84 -0.19
N ILE A 157 6.59 1.17 1.10
CA ILE A 157 7.17 0.38 2.19
C ILE A 157 6.54 -1.02 2.22
N SER A 158 5.22 -1.10 2.09
CA SER A 158 4.52 -2.39 2.05
C SER A 158 4.96 -3.23 0.84
N ARG A 159 5.06 -2.61 -0.35
CA ARG A 159 5.59 -3.26 -1.55
C ARG A 159 7.01 -3.80 -1.34
N ALA A 160 7.89 -3.00 -0.74
CA ALA A 160 9.26 -3.41 -0.46
C ALA A 160 9.32 -4.61 0.49
N ARG A 161 8.45 -4.65 1.51
CA ARG A 161 8.33 -5.80 2.42
C ARG A 161 7.89 -7.06 1.66
N VAL A 162 6.88 -6.96 0.80
CA VAL A 162 6.39 -8.09 -0.03
C VAL A 162 7.50 -8.64 -0.92
N LEU A 163 8.24 -7.76 -1.59
CA LEU A 163 9.35 -8.18 -2.45
C LEU A 163 10.48 -8.86 -1.67
N ARG A 164 10.79 -8.39 -0.45
CA ARG A 164 11.75 -9.08 0.44
C ARG A 164 11.25 -10.47 0.83
N LEU A 165 9.97 -10.59 1.19
CA LEU A 165 9.38 -11.89 1.53
C LEU A 165 9.48 -12.88 0.37
N ILE A 166 9.18 -12.45 -0.86
CA ILE A 166 9.30 -13.29 -2.06
C ILE A 166 10.74 -13.74 -2.24
N ARG A 167 11.70 -12.81 -2.15
CA ARG A 167 13.14 -13.10 -2.29
C ARG A 167 13.65 -14.08 -1.23
N ASP A 168 13.25 -13.89 0.03
CA ASP A 168 13.67 -14.77 1.13
C ASP A 168 13.08 -16.18 0.95
N SER A 169 11.86 -16.27 0.42
CA SER A 169 11.20 -17.55 0.13
C SER A 169 11.88 -18.30 -1.01
N ALA A 170 12.27 -17.59 -2.07
CA ALA A 170 13.04 -18.13 -3.19
C ALA A 170 14.40 -18.69 -2.75
N ALA A 171 15.14 -17.94 -1.92
CA ALA A 171 16.43 -18.36 -1.39
C ALA A 171 16.32 -19.62 -0.50
N ALA A 172 15.28 -19.70 0.32
CA ALA A 172 15.02 -20.88 1.16
C ALA A 172 14.73 -22.13 0.31
N GLN A 173 13.98 -22.01 -0.78
CA GLN A 173 13.71 -23.13 -1.70
C GLN A 173 14.98 -23.61 -2.42
N GLN A 174 15.83 -22.69 -2.89
CA GLN A 174 17.10 -23.05 -3.53
C GLN A 174 18.03 -23.82 -2.58
N SER A 175 18.05 -23.41 -1.32
CA SER A 175 18.83 -24.09 -0.27
C SER A 175 18.29 -25.48 0.04
N ALA A 176 16.97 -25.65 0.06
CA ALA A 176 16.31 -26.94 0.28
C ALA A 176 16.51 -27.91 -0.91
N GLY A 177 16.47 -27.41 -2.15
CA GLY A 177 16.73 -28.20 -3.35
C GLY A 177 18.18 -28.73 -3.45
N GLN A 178 19.15 -28.03 -2.86
CA GLN A 178 20.54 -28.49 -2.75
C GLN A 178 20.76 -29.60 -1.72
N HIS A 179 19.76 -29.93 -0.88
CA HIS A 179 19.85 -30.98 0.14
C HIS A 179 18.87 -32.13 -0.09
N ALA A 180 18.20 -32.18 -1.25
CA ALA A 180 17.42 -33.34 -1.65
C ALA A 180 18.39 -34.49 -1.99
N PRO A 181 18.35 -35.63 -1.27
CA PRO A 181 19.12 -36.81 -1.67
C PRO A 181 18.62 -37.29 -3.05
N ALA A 182 19.57 -37.65 -3.91
CA ALA A 182 19.31 -38.31 -5.18
C ALA A 182 18.64 -39.69 -4.98
#